data_AF-E9HUR1-F1
#
_entry.id   AF-E9HUR1-F1
#
_cell.length_a   1.000
_cell.length_b   1.000
_cell.length_c   1.000
_cell.angle_alpha   90.00
_cell.angle_beta   90.00
_cell.angle_gamma   90.00
#
_symmetry.space_group_name_H-M   'P 1'
#
loop_
_entity.id
_entity.type
_entity.pdbx_description
1 polymer ?
#
loop_
_entity_poly.entity_id
_entity_poly.type
_entity_poly.pdbx_seq_one_letter_code
_entity_poly.pdbx_strand_id
1 'polypeptide(L)'
;MDRPTKESSRRHLKGYVTKWINEINNNKNVTMDLRSSSYLWMAEIRLLSLYSRFKQYSYGVLRDLAVFQATQQEFDHEQDLQRAMQSEVEEALAIVKTKREDYKAQQGKEGVEEDSSDTPFFVDEPIRLHRPRSSPKMEHAQTCPTPDVVAVMTQSLMTQQPASPPDVYSIAVMTKSSSKMIIARISYRKANIT
;
A
#
# COMPACT_ATOMS: atom_id res chain seq x y z
N MET A 1 -1.42 -33.04 -21.87
CA MET A 1 -1.61 -31.60 -21.65
C MET A 1 -1.02 -31.27 -20.31
N ASP A 2 0.02 -30.44 -20.27
CA ASP A 2 0.61 -29.99 -19.01
C ASP A 2 -0.29 -28.94 -18.36
N ARG A 3 -0.36 -29.01 -17.03
CA ARG A 3 -1.19 -28.15 -16.18
C ARG A 3 -0.72 -26.69 -16.23
N PRO A 4 -1.61 -25.67 -16.10
CA PRO A 4 -1.18 -24.28 -16.06
C PRO A 4 -0.06 -24.05 -15.04
N THR A 5 1.03 -23.41 -15.48
CA THR A 5 2.31 -23.35 -14.75
C THR A 5 2.15 -22.69 -13.38
N LYS A 6 1.17 -21.79 -13.26
CA LYS A 6 0.89 -21.00 -12.06
C LYS A 6 -0.22 -21.56 -11.18
N GLU A 7 -0.87 -22.65 -11.56
CA GLU A 7 -2.05 -23.16 -10.85
C GLU A 7 -1.72 -23.63 -9.43
N SER A 8 -0.61 -24.35 -9.24
CA SER A 8 -0.19 -24.88 -7.93
C SER A 8 0.12 -23.75 -6.95
N SER A 9 0.90 -22.76 -7.37
CA SER A 9 1.22 -21.59 -6.56
C SER A 9 -0.02 -20.75 -6.25
N ARG A 10 -0.90 -20.54 -7.23
CA ARG A 10 -2.20 -19.88 -7.02
C ARG A 10 -3.04 -20.63 -5.97
N ARG A 11 -3.09 -21.97 -6.05
CA ARG A 11 -3.82 -22.82 -5.10
C ARG A 11 -3.30 -22.67 -3.68
N HIS A 12 -1.98 -22.69 -3.53
CA HIS A 12 -1.34 -22.51 -2.24
C HIS A 12 -1.60 -21.12 -1.65
N LEU A 13 -1.51 -20.07 -2.47
CA LEU A 13 -1.83 -18.70 -2.06
C LEU A 13 -3.30 -18.56 -1.64
N LYS A 14 -4.24 -19.18 -2.36
CA LYS A 14 -5.67 -19.21 -1.97
C LYS A 14 -5.84 -19.66 -0.51
N GLY A 15 -5.19 -20.75 -0.13
CA GLY A 15 -5.25 -21.28 1.24
C GLY A 15 -4.74 -20.28 2.29
N TYR A 16 -3.65 -19.57 2.02
CA TYR A 16 -3.17 -18.54 2.94
C TYR A 16 -4.06 -17.31 3.01
N VAL A 17 -4.63 -16.87 1.88
CA VAL A 17 -5.58 -15.74 1.86
C VAL A 17 -6.79 -16.10 2.72
N THR A 18 -7.41 -17.26 2.50
CA THR A 18 -8.53 -17.77 3.31
C THR A 18 -8.16 -17.87 4.79
N LYS A 19 -6.95 -18.34 5.13
CA LYS A 19 -6.49 -18.36 6.53
C LYS A 19 -6.54 -16.96 7.15
N TRP A 20 -5.98 -15.94 6.51
CA TRP A 20 -5.94 -14.59 7.06
C TRP A 20 -7.31 -13.90 7.09
N ILE A 21 -8.20 -14.21 6.14
CA ILE A 21 -9.60 -13.81 6.21
C ILE A 21 -10.25 -14.36 7.49
N ASN A 22 -10.05 -15.64 7.78
CA ASN A 22 -10.61 -16.25 8.99
C ASN A 22 -10.04 -15.64 10.27
N GLU A 23 -8.73 -15.37 10.34
CA GLU A 23 -8.10 -14.69 11.48
C GLU A 23 -8.72 -13.30 11.72
N ILE A 24 -8.98 -12.53 10.66
CA ILE A 24 -9.65 -11.23 10.76
C ILE A 24 -11.10 -11.39 11.23
N ASN A 25 -11.83 -12.35 10.64
CA ASN A 25 -13.23 -12.63 10.99
C ASN A 25 -13.39 -13.03 12.46
N ASN A 26 -12.43 -13.78 13.02
CA ASN A 26 -12.42 -14.15 14.43
C ASN A 26 -12.36 -12.93 15.36
N ASN A 27 -11.81 -11.81 14.89
CA ASN A 27 -11.73 -10.56 15.65
C ASN A 27 -13.01 -9.71 15.54
N LYS A 28 -14.01 -10.11 14.73
CA LYS A 28 -15.23 -9.32 14.48
C LYS A 28 -15.99 -8.96 15.75
N ASN A 29 -16.02 -9.85 16.74
CA ASN A 29 -16.79 -9.64 17.97
C ASN A 29 -15.89 -9.36 19.19
N VAL A 30 -14.58 -9.26 19.00
CA VAL A 30 -13.61 -9.00 20.08
C VAL A 30 -13.51 -7.49 20.34
N THR A 31 -13.52 -7.07 21.61
CA THR A 31 -13.26 -5.68 22.00
C THR A 31 -11.81 -5.31 21.69
N MET A 32 -11.58 -4.17 21.04
CA MET A 32 -10.23 -3.77 20.64
C MET A 32 -9.49 -3.09 21.78
N ASP A 33 -8.34 -3.65 22.12
CA ASP A 33 -7.28 -3.00 22.88
C ASP A 33 -6.08 -2.68 21.96
N LEU A 34 -5.05 -2.03 22.50
CA LEU A 34 -3.85 -1.67 21.73
C LEU A 34 -3.20 -2.88 21.05
N ARG A 35 -3.17 -4.03 21.74
CA ARG A 35 -2.55 -5.27 21.25
C ARG A 35 -3.34 -5.85 20.08
N SER A 36 -4.65 -6.01 20.24
CA SER A 36 -5.54 -6.57 19.23
C SER A 36 -5.62 -5.66 18.00
N SER A 37 -5.66 -4.35 18.21
CA SER A 37 -5.60 -3.35 17.14
C SER A 37 -4.30 -3.45 16.32
N SER A 38 -3.16 -3.61 17.00
CA SER A 38 -1.85 -3.80 16.35
C SER A 38 -1.78 -5.13 15.57
N TYR A 39 -2.31 -6.21 16.15
CA TYR A 39 -2.42 -7.50 15.48
C TYR A 39 -3.26 -7.40 14.21
N LEU A 40 -4.44 -6.77 14.29
CA LEU A 40 -5.38 -6.66 13.18
C LEU A 40 -4.80 -5.85 12.01
N TRP A 41 -3.99 -4.83 12.31
CA TRP A 41 -3.22 -4.10 11.29
C TRP A 41 -2.18 -4.97 10.59
N MET A 42 -1.45 -5.81 11.34
CA MET A 42 -0.50 -6.77 10.75
C MET A 42 -1.22 -7.82 9.90
N ALA A 43 -2.39 -8.29 10.34
CA ALA A 43 -3.23 -9.21 9.59
C ALA A 43 -3.69 -8.59 8.25
N GLU A 44 -4.14 -7.33 8.26
CA GLU A 44 -4.50 -6.57 7.06
C GLU A 44 -3.34 -6.50 6.05
N ILE A 45 -2.14 -6.12 6.50
CA ILE A 45 -0.96 -6.03 5.63
C ILE A 45 -0.64 -7.38 5.00
N ARG A 46 -0.69 -8.45 5.80
CA ARG A 46 -0.42 -9.82 5.31
C ARG A 46 -1.47 -10.27 4.30
N LEU A 47 -2.74 -10.02 4.57
CA LEU A 47 -3.85 -10.34 3.68
C LEU A 47 -3.68 -9.64 2.33
N LEU A 48 -3.45 -8.34 2.33
CA LEU A 48 -3.26 -7.56 1.10
C LEU A 48 -2.06 -8.05 0.28
N SER A 49 -0.94 -8.38 0.94
CA SER A 49 0.26 -8.90 0.28
C SER A 49 0.02 -10.27 -0.36
N LEU A 50 -0.67 -11.16 0.33
CA LEU A 50 -1.01 -12.49 -0.19
C LEU A 50 -2.03 -12.40 -1.33
N TYR A 51 -3.07 -11.59 -1.16
CA TYR A 51 -4.11 -11.41 -2.17
C TYR A 51 -3.56 -10.78 -3.46
N SER A 52 -2.65 -9.81 -3.35
CA SER A 52 -1.97 -9.22 -4.50
C SER A 52 -1.22 -10.28 -5.33
N ARG A 53 -0.46 -11.15 -4.65
CA ARG A 53 0.20 -12.28 -5.32
C ARG A 53 -0.81 -13.25 -5.90
N PHE A 54 -1.83 -13.64 -5.14
CA PHE A 54 -2.88 -14.53 -5.62
C PHE A 54 -3.47 -14.02 -6.95
N LYS A 55 -3.84 -12.73 -7.04
CA LYS A 55 -4.35 -12.13 -8.29
C LYS A 55 -3.35 -12.25 -9.44
N GLN A 56 -2.08 -11.95 -9.20
CA GLN A 56 -1.04 -12.05 -10.22
C GLN A 56 -0.92 -13.48 -10.77
N TYR A 57 -0.97 -14.49 -9.90
CA TYR A 57 -0.92 -15.89 -10.30
C TYR A 57 -2.21 -16.32 -11.03
N SER A 58 -3.40 -15.88 -10.59
CA SER A 58 -4.66 -16.13 -11.28
C SER A 58 -4.68 -15.54 -12.70
N TYR A 59 -4.17 -14.32 -12.90
CA TYR A 59 -4.01 -13.79 -14.25
C TYR A 59 -2.99 -14.59 -15.09
N GLY A 60 -1.98 -15.18 -14.45
CA GLY A 60 -1.07 -16.12 -15.10
C GLY A 60 -1.81 -17.37 -15.57
N VAL A 61 -2.65 -17.95 -14.72
CA VAL A 61 -3.49 -19.11 -15.07
C VAL A 61 -4.40 -18.79 -16.25
N LEU A 62 -5.10 -17.64 -16.24
CA LEU A 62 -5.95 -17.23 -17.36
C LEU A 62 -5.18 -17.08 -18.68
N ARG A 63 -3.95 -16.54 -18.64
CA ARG A 63 -3.09 -16.46 -19.84
C ARG A 63 -2.70 -17.85 -20.33
N ASP A 64 -2.30 -18.74 -19.42
CA ASP A 64 -1.93 -20.11 -19.76
C ASP A 64 -3.14 -20.84 -20.38
N LEU A 65 -4.34 -20.72 -19.78
CA LEU A 65 -5.58 -21.27 -20.32
C LEU A 65 -5.86 -20.81 -21.76
N ALA A 66 -5.59 -19.53 -22.07
CA ALA A 66 -5.74 -19.00 -23.43
C ALA A 66 -4.73 -19.59 -24.41
N VAL A 67 -3.46 -19.72 -24.00
CA VAL A 67 -2.40 -20.33 -24.83
C VAL A 67 -2.70 -21.80 -25.12
N PHE A 68 -3.22 -22.53 -24.13
CA PHE A 68 -3.56 -23.94 -24.28
C PHE A 68 -4.96 -24.20 -24.85
N GLN A 69 -5.67 -23.16 -25.29
CA GLN A 69 -7.02 -23.26 -25.86
C GLN A 69 -7.98 -24.05 -24.95
N ALA A 70 -7.92 -23.74 -23.65
CA ALA A 70 -8.78 -24.34 -22.63
C ALA A 70 -10.26 -24.08 -22.90
N THR A 71 -11.11 -24.87 -22.26
CA THR A 71 -12.57 -24.74 -22.39
C THR A 71 -13.07 -23.45 -21.74
N GLN A 72 -14.20 -22.92 -22.21
CA GLN A 72 -14.84 -21.75 -21.59
C GLN A 72 -15.14 -21.99 -20.10
N GLN A 73 -15.52 -23.21 -19.74
CA GLN A 73 -15.78 -23.59 -18.35
C GLN A 73 -14.55 -23.41 -17.45
N GLU A 74 -13.34 -23.68 -17.95
CA GLU A 74 -12.10 -23.48 -17.17
C GLU A 74 -11.80 -21.99 -16.95
N PHE A 75 -12.11 -21.14 -17.93
CA PHE A 75 -12.02 -19.69 -17.78
C PHE A 75 -13.02 -19.17 -16.75
N ASP A 76 -14.29 -19.56 -16.90
CA ASP A 76 -15.36 -19.15 -16.00
C ASP A 76 -15.04 -19.56 -14.57
N HIS A 77 -14.52 -20.78 -14.37
CA HIS A 77 -14.10 -21.27 -13.06
C HIS A 77 -13.00 -20.40 -12.42
N GLU A 78 -11.94 -20.05 -13.16
CA GLU A 78 -10.87 -19.21 -12.62
C GLU A 78 -11.38 -17.77 -12.35
N GLN A 79 -12.25 -17.23 -13.21
CA GLN A 79 -12.87 -15.92 -13.01
C GLN A 79 -13.79 -15.89 -11.78
N ASP A 80 -14.61 -16.93 -11.59
CA ASP A 80 -15.48 -17.08 -10.41
C ASP A 80 -14.66 -17.17 -9.13
N LEU A 81 -13.54 -17.91 -9.17
CA LEU A 81 -12.61 -18.00 -8.05
C LEU A 81 -12.01 -16.63 -7.71
N GLN A 82 -11.64 -15.82 -8.70
CA GLN A 82 -11.17 -14.45 -8.49
C GLN A 82 -12.25 -13.56 -7.89
N ARG A 83 -13.49 -13.61 -8.41
CA ARG A 83 -14.62 -12.81 -7.91
C ARG A 83 -14.96 -13.16 -6.46
N ALA A 84 -15.08 -14.45 -6.15
CA ALA A 84 -15.36 -14.92 -4.80
C ALA A 84 -14.27 -14.45 -3.82
N MET A 85 -13.00 -14.65 -4.18
CA MET A 85 -11.89 -14.23 -3.33
C MET A 85 -11.84 -12.70 -3.14
N GLN A 86 -12.18 -11.93 -4.18
CA GLN A 86 -12.27 -10.48 -4.06
C GLN A 86 -13.31 -10.06 -3.04
N SER A 87 -14.53 -10.61 -3.13
CA SER A 87 -15.62 -10.31 -2.19
C SER A 87 -15.21 -10.64 -0.75
N GLU A 88 -14.68 -11.84 -0.50
CA GLU A 88 -14.28 -12.26 0.85
C GLU A 88 -13.17 -11.38 1.44
N VAL A 89 -12.21 -10.95 0.60
CA VAL A 89 -11.14 -10.03 1.03
C VAL A 89 -11.72 -8.66 1.36
N GLU A 90 -12.61 -8.13 0.53
CA GLU A 90 -13.24 -6.81 0.75
C GLU A 90 -14.08 -6.81 2.05
N GLU A 91 -14.83 -7.88 2.29
CA GLU A 91 -15.59 -8.07 3.54
C GLU A 91 -14.67 -8.12 4.78
N ALA A 92 -13.58 -8.89 4.71
CA ALA A 92 -12.61 -8.95 5.81
C ALA A 92 -11.97 -7.58 6.08
N LEU A 93 -11.60 -6.84 5.02
CA LEU A 93 -11.03 -5.50 5.15
C LEU A 93 -12.03 -4.48 5.72
N ALA A 94 -13.33 -4.64 5.44
CA ALA A 94 -14.37 -3.81 6.05
C ALA A 94 -14.40 -4.01 7.58
N ILE A 95 -14.25 -5.24 8.07
CA ILE A 95 -14.14 -5.53 9.52
C ILE A 95 -12.93 -4.80 10.13
N VAL A 96 -11.77 -4.88 9.48
CA VAL A 96 -10.56 -4.17 9.95
C VAL A 96 -10.81 -2.67 10.06
N LYS A 97 -11.46 -2.09 9.04
CA LYS A 97 -11.79 -0.66 9.00
C LYS A 97 -12.72 -0.28 10.16
N THR A 98 -13.83 -0.98 10.33
CA THR A 98 -14.79 -0.73 11.41
C THR A 98 -14.12 -0.83 12.78
N LYS A 99 -13.36 -1.91 13.04
CA LYS A 99 -12.66 -2.10 14.32
C LYS A 99 -11.64 -1.00 14.62
N ARG A 100 -10.96 -0.49 13.60
CA ARG A 100 -10.03 0.63 13.74
C ARG A 100 -10.76 1.92 14.09
N GLU A 101 -11.93 2.16 13.52
CA GLU A 101 -12.76 3.33 13.82
C GLU A 101 -13.32 3.25 15.24
N ASP A 102 -13.85 2.09 15.64
CA ASP A 102 -14.35 1.84 17.00
C ASP A 102 -13.26 2.08 18.06
N TYR A 103 -12.05 1.55 17.84
CA TYR A 103 -10.93 1.73 18.76
C TYR A 103 -10.49 3.19 18.89
N LYS A 104 -10.51 3.96 17.79
CA LYS A 104 -10.24 5.40 17.83
C LYS A 104 -11.32 6.15 18.62
N ALA A 105 -12.59 5.78 18.43
CA ALA A 105 -13.70 6.39 19.15
C ALA A 105 -13.64 6.11 20.67
N GLN A 106 -13.13 4.94 21.07
CA GLN A 106 -12.89 4.61 22.49
C GLN A 106 -11.83 5.54 23.10
N GLN A 107 -10.69 5.73 22.43
CA GLN A 107 -9.63 6.63 22.92
C GLN A 107 -10.07 8.11 22.97
N GLY A 108 -10.99 8.54 22.10
CA GLY A 108 -11.52 9.90 22.12
C GLY A 108 -12.50 10.20 23.26
N LYS A 109 -13.00 9.18 23.97
CA LYS A 109 -13.95 9.34 25.09
C LYS A 109 -13.27 9.38 26.45
N GLU A 110 -12.03 8.91 26.55
CA GLU A 110 -11.28 8.83 27.82
C GLU A 110 -10.48 10.12 28.12
N GLY A 111 -10.71 11.20 27.35
CA GLY A 111 -9.98 12.48 27.46
C GLY A 111 -10.80 13.70 27.89
N VAL A 112 -12.02 13.53 28.41
CA VAL A 112 -12.86 14.63 28.89
C VAL A 112 -13.53 14.25 30.21
N GLU A 113 -12.76 14.27 31.30
CA GLU A 113 -13.25 14.64 32.63
C GLU A 113 -12.30 15.69 33.21
N GLU A 114 -12.91 16.73 33.78
CA GLU A 114 -12.39 18.06 34.12
C GLU A 114 -11.39 18.05 35.29
N ASP A 115 -10.47 19.02 35.28
CA ASP A 115 -10.24 19.78 36.51
C ASP A 115 -10.23 21.27 36.19
N SER A 116 -11.40 21.86 36.43
CA SER A 116 -11.62 23.26 36.65
C SER A 116 -10.90 23.69 37.93
N SER A 117 -9.85 24.51 37.80
CA SER A 117 -9.47 25.42 38.88
C SER A 117 -8.94 26.73 38.31
N ASP A 118 -9.85 27.70 38.25
CA ASP A 118 -9.57 29.13 38.20
C ASP A 118 -8.60 29.53 39.32
N THR A 119 -7.41 30.00 38.95
CA THR A 119 -6.70 31.02 39.74
C THR A 119 -5.98 31.98 38.79
N PRO A 120 -6.38 33.27 38.71
CA PRO A 120 -5.58 34.29 38.06
C PRO A 120 -4.60 34.86 39.09
N PHE A 121 -3.31 34.62 38.95
CA PHE A 121 -2.30 35.34 39.73
C PHE A 121 -1.29 36.02 38.81
N PHE A 122 -1.51 37.31 38.66
CA PHE A 122 -0.67 38.28 37.98
C PHE A 122 0.27 38.91 39.02
N VAL A 123 1.59 38.85 38.85
CA VAL A 123 2.49 39.90 39.36
C VAL A 123 3.70 40.06 38.45
N ASP A 124 3.90 41.29 37.98
CA ASP A 124 5.06 41.86 37.29
C ASP A 124 6.39 41.70 38.06
N GLU A 125 7.54 41.59 37.37
CA GLU A 125 8.69 42.55 37.37
C GLU A 125 10.00 42.00 36.72
N PRO A 126 11.05 42.81 36.40
CA PRO A 126 11.73 42.77 35.10
C PRO A 126 13.25 42.44 35.09
N ILE A 127 13.74 42.14 33.87
CA ILE A 127 15.10 42.25 33.27
C ILE A 127 16.34 41.92 34.14
N ARG A 128 17.18 40.96 33.68
CA ARG A 128 18.64 41.17 33.51
C ARG A 128 19.26 40.44 32.31
N LEU A 129 19.81 41.28 31.44
CA LEU A 129 20.78 41.01 30.37
C LEU A 129 22.12 40.53 30.95
N HIS A 130 22.70 39.43 30.45
CA HIS A 130 24.10 39.35 29.97
C HIS A 130 24.47 37.96 29.39
N ARG A 131 25.31 38.04 28.35
CA ARG A 131 25.84 37.04 27.38
C ARG A 131 27.03 36.21 27.94
N PRO A 132 27.52 35.13 27.26
CA PRO A 132 28.54 35.26 26.18
C PRO A 132 28.36 34.27 24.98
N ARG A 133 28.58 34.65 23.69
CA ARG A 133 29.82 34.59 22.86
C ARG A 133 30.34 33.13 22.71
N SER A 134 30.49 32.50 21.54
CA SER A 134 31.29 32.89 20.35
C SER A 134 30.98 32.01 19.12
N SER A 135 31.05 32.61 17.93
CA SER A 135 31.10 31.97 16.60
C SER A 135 32.52 31.53 16.20
N PRO A 136 32.66 30.69 15.16
CA PRO A 136 33.59 31.04 14.08
C PRO A 136 32.96 30.99 12.68
N LYS A 137 33.42 31.93 11.84
CA LYS A 137 33.29 32.02 10.38
C LYS A 137 34.12 30.92 9.69
N MET A 138 33.78 30.58 8.43
CA MET A 138 34.61 30.89 7.24
C MET A 138 33.96 30.39 5.93
N GLU A 139 34.21 31.16 4.89
CA GLU A 139 33.71 31.11 3.51
C GLU A 139 34.68 30.33 2.58
N HIS A 140 34.15 29.91 1.42
CA HIS A 140 34.79 29.71 0.11
C HIS A 140 36.01 28.76 -0.07
N ALA A 141 35.84 27.76 -0.95
CA ALA A 141 36.64 27.60 -2.17
C ALA A 141 36.07 26.53 -3.13
N GLN A 142 35.91 26.91 -4.40
CA GLN A 142 35.66 26.08 -5.58
C GLN A 142 36.86 25.20 -5.94
N THR A 143 36.59 24.02 -6.54
CA THR A 143 37.17 23.40 -7.77
C THR A 143 36.76 21.91 -7.75
N CYS A 144 36.40 21.16 -8.79
CA CYS A 144 36.60 21.08 -10.26
C CYS A 144 35.62 19.95 -10.77
N PRO A 145 35.66 19.47 -12.03
CA PRO A 145 35.50 20.12 -13.32
C PRO A 145 34.35 19.49 -14.16
N THR A 146 33.93 20.17 -15.22
CA THR A 146 33.09 19.66 -16.31
C THR A 146 33.84 18.67 -17.21
N PRO A 147 33.15 17.72 -17.86
CA PRO A 147 33.57 17.22 -19.16
C PRO A 147 32.61 17.64 -20.28
N ASP A 148 33.23 18.13 -21.35
CA ASP A 148 32.69 18.36 -22.68
C ASP A 148 31.87 17.18 -23.20
N VAL A 149 30.75 17.49 -23.87
CA VAL A 149 30.16 16.58 -24.86
C VAL A 149 29.99 17.35 -26.17
N VAL A 150 30.95 17.11 -27.05
CA VAL A 150 30.95 17.53 -28.45
C VAL A 150 30.02 16.61 -29.23
N ALA A 151 29.13 17.24 -30.02
CA ALA A 151 28.47 16.80 -31.25
C ALA A 151 27.77 15.43 -31.32
N VAL A 152 26.55 15.43 -31.87
CA VAL A 152 26.25 14.77 -33.16
C VAL A 152 24.84 15.19 -33.60
N MET A 153 24.77 15.90 -34.73
CA MET A 153 23.55 16.01 -35.54
C MET A 153 23.35 14.68 -36.27
N THR A 154 22.16 14.09 -36.18
CA THR A 154 21.68 13.16 -37.21
C THR A 154 20.22 13.43 -37.54
N GLN A 155 19.97 13.46 -38.86
CA GLN A 155 18.73 13.83 -39.51
C GLN A 155 17.77 12.63 -39.62
N SER A 156 16.48 12.96 -39.75
CA SER A 156 15.30 12.19 -40.14
C SER A 156 15.47 10.78 -40.70
N LEU A 157 14.57 9.88 -40.28
CA LEU A 157 14.00 8.88 -41.17
C LEU A 157 12.48 8.78 -40.93
N MET A 158 11.72 9.27 -41.91
CA MET A 158 10.29 8.99 -42.03
C MET A 158 10.11 7.51 -42.35
N THR A 159 9.27 6.82 -41.58
CA THR A 159 8.72 5.53 -41.98
C THR A 159 7.20 5.62 -41.95
N GLN A 160 6.61 5.27 -43.08
CA GLN A 160 5.18 5.32 -43.37
C GLN A 160 4.42 4.30 -42.52
N GLN A 161 3.26 4.72 -42.03
CA GLN A 161 2.26 3.91 -41.34
C GLN A 161 1.42 3.13 -42.37
N PRO A 162 1.34 1.79 -42.32
CA PRO A 162 0.28 1.05 -42.99
C PRO A 162 -1.01 1.06 -42.14
N ALA A 163 -2.15 1.06 -42.83
CA ALA A 163 -3.50 1.23 -42.32
C ALA A 163 -3.96 0.23 -41.25
N SER A 164 -4.91 0.69 -40.42
CA SER A 164 -5.53 0.03 -39.26
C SER A 164 -6.26 -1.29 -39.54
N PRO A 165 -6.25 -2.22 -38.57
CA PRO A 165 -7.33 -3.17 -38.29
C PRO A 165 -8.15 -2.78 -37.03
N PRO A 166 -9.33 -3.39 -36.79
CA PRO A 166 -10.46 -2.75 -36.12
C PRO A 166 -10.35 -2.63 -34.60
N ASP A 167 -11.04 -1.59 -34.11
CA ASP A 167 -11.23 -1.17 -32.72
C ASP A 167 -11.98 -2.22 -31.89
N VAL A 168 -11.25 -3.04 -31.13
CA VAL A 168 -11.84 -3.93 -30.10
C VAL A 168 -10.91 -4.04 -28.89
N TYR A 169 -10.50 -2.94 -28.26
CA TYR A 169 -10.03 -2.97 -26.86
C TYR A 169 -10.16 -1.59 -26.19
N SER A 170 -11.37 -1.04 -26.20
CA SER A 170 -11.74 0.02 -25.26
C SER A 170 -12.09 -0.61 -23.90
N ILE A 171 -11.08 -1.11 -23.18
CA ILE A 171 -11.17 -1.30 -21.72
C ILE A 171 -10.10 -0.41 -21.09
N ALA A 172 -10.41 0.88 -21.03
CA ALA A 172 -9.72 1.79 -20.14
C ALA A 172 -10.22 1.52 -18.72
N VAL A 173 -9.44 0.80 -17.91
CA VAL A 173 -9.57 0.87 -16.45
C VAL A 173 -8.32 1.53 -15.90
N MET A 174 -8.45 2.83 -15.67
CA MET A 174 -7.49 3.61 -14.90
C MET A 174 -7.52 3.15 -13.44
N THR A 175 -6.53 2.34 -13.03
CA THR A 175 -6.08 2.33 -11.63
C THR A 175 -4.56 2.16 -11.58
N LYS A 176 -3.83 3.18 -12.07
CA LYS A 176 -2.48 3.44 -11.56
C LYS A 176 -2.65 4.02 -10.17
N SER A 177 -2.32 3.24 -9.13
CA SER A 177 -1.78 3.68 -7.83
C SER A 177 -2.30 2.81 -6.70
N SER A 178 -1.49 1.87 -6.20
CA SER A 178 -1.37 1.60 -4.75
C SER A 178 -0.26 0.58 -4.39
N SER A 179 0.82 0.48 -5.16
CA SER A 179 1.96 -0.39 -4.75
C SER A 179 3.11 0.41 -4.14
N LYS A 180 3.33 1.66 -4.58
CA LYS A 180 4.42 2.51 -4.07
C LYS A 180 4.07 3.15 -2.71
N MET A 181 2.80 3.47 -2.46
CA MET A 181 2.34 4.09 -1.20
C MET A 181 2.50 3.18 0.02
N ILE A 182 2.32 1.86 -0.15
CA ILE A 182 2.45 0.90 0.95
C ILE A 182 3.92 0.72 1.35
N ILE A 183 4.82 0.63 0.36
CA ILE A 183 6.27 0.51 0.60
C ILE A 183 6.83 1.79 1.25
N ALA A 184 6.42 2.96 0.79
CA ALA A 184 6.84 4.23 1.38
C ALA A 184 6.42 4.35 2.86
N ARG A 185 5.18 3.99 3.21
CA ARG A 185 4.68 4.05 4.60
C ARG A 185 5.39 3.10 5.57
N ILE A 186 5.86 1.95 5.09
CA ILE A 186 6.64 0.99 5.92
C ILE A 186 8.03 1.56 6.23
N SER A 187 8.68 2.22 5.28
CA SER A 187 10.00 2.84 5.50
C SER A 187 9.94 4.01 6.49
N TYR A 188 8.91 4.86 6.44
CA TYR A 188 8.79 6.01 7.35
C TYR A 188 8.62 5.62 8.84
N ARG A 189 8.06 4.44 9.15
CA ARG A 189 7.91 4.00 10.55
C ARG A 189 9.13 3.28 11.12
N LYS A 190 10.02 2.73 10.28
CA LYS A 190 11.29 2.16 10.75
C LYS A 190 12.31 3.24 11.13
N ALA A 191 12.25 4.41 10.50
CA ALA A 191 13.18 5.52 10.77
C ALA A 191 12.89 6.30 12.06
N ASN A 192 11.72 6.12 12.68
CA ASN A 192 11.30 6.83 13.91
C ASN A 192 11.31 5.95 15.18
N ILE A 193 11.95 4.78 15.13
CA ILE A 193 12.07 3.83 16.27
C ILE A 193 13.55 3.45 16.52
N THR A 194 14.49 4.33 16.15
CA THR A 194 15.92 4.26 16.48
C THR A 194 16.39 5.66 16.83
#